data_AF-A0A9W9YSJ7-F1
#
_entry.id   AF-A0A9W9YSJ7-F1
#
_cell.length_a   1.000
_cell.length_b   1.000
_cell.length_c   1.000
_cell.angle_alpha   90.00
_cell.angle_beta   90.00
_cell.angle_gamma   90.00
#
_symmetry.space_group_name_H-M   'P 1'
#
loop_
_entity.id
_entity.type
_entity.pdbx_description
1 polymer ?
#
loop_
_entity_poly.entity_id
_entity_poly.type
_entity_poly.pdbx_seq_one_letter_code
_entity_poly.pdbx_strand_id
1 'polypeptide(L)'
;MDDLEENKTITNRLGGHDLWSPFKTELKAKADPVVEFKTLARKDAFERMDNELKLMLAKAPEEHQDAPVVNVVKYVRRIRSISTLGQIKPPPEGSILMYSQIPEIPASSMKSVLDKLVVIKLNGGLGTSMGCTGPKSLISLRRDLTFLDLNVQQIEVRY
;
A
#
# COMPACT_ATOMS: atom_id res chain seq x y z
N MET A 1 22.31 -32.05 10.86
CA MET A 1 20.84 -32.10 10.95
C MET A 1 20.48 -31.10 12.02
N ASP A 2 20.32 -29.81 11.68
CA ASP A 2 19.70 -28.79 12.57
C ASP A 2 19.57 -27.42 11.86
N ASP A 3 19.03 -27.39 10.63
CA ASP A 3 18.79 -26.13 9.89
C ASP A 3 17.38 -26.06 9.27
N LEU A 4 16.39 -26.71 9.90
CA LEU A 4 15.01 -26.82 9.36
C LEU A 4 13.92 -26.28 10.29
N GLU A 5 14.22 -25.93 11.54
CA GLU A 5 13.23 -25.44 12.50
C GLU A 5 12.96 -23.93 12.41
N GLU A 6 13.93 -23.13 11.96
CA GLU A 6 13.83 -21.66 12.03
C GLU A 6 13.07 -21.03 10.85
N ASN A 7 12.76 -21.82 9.81
CA ASN A 7 11.92 -21.40 8.68
C ASN A 7 10.42 -21.40 8.97
N LYS A 8 10.01 -21.72 10.21
CA LYS A 8 8.62 -21.83 10.63
C LYS A 8 7.97 -20.49 11.02
N THR A 9 8.72 -19.42 11.25
CA THR A 9 8.14 -18.25 11.96
C THR A 9 7.42 -17.26 11.03
N ILE A 10 7.91 -17.04 9.80
CA ILE A 10 7.27 -16.10 8.86
C ILE A 10 6.08 -16.75 8.12
N THR A 11 6.18 -18.04 7.81
CA THR A 11 5.18 -18.79 7.03
C THR A 11 3.98 -19.24 7.86
N ASN A 12 4.17 -19.54 9.15
CA ASN A 12 3.08 -20.11 9.97
C ASN A 12 2.11 -19.08 10.55
N ARG A 13 2.50 -17.80 10.71
CA ARG A 13 1.63 -16.78 11.32
C ARG A 13 0.55 -16.21 10.37
N LEU A 14 0.70 -16.40 9.05
CA LEU A 14 -0.24 -15.92 8.03
C LEU A 14 -1.10 -17.05 7.40
N GLY A 15 -1.36 -18.12 8.15
CA GLY A 15 -2.22 -19.23 7.72
C GLY A 15 -1.51 -20.37 7.00
N GLY A 16 -0.21 -20.60 7.29
CA GLY A 16 0.53 -21.78 6.82
C GLY A 16 0.85 -21.79 5.32
N HIS A 17 0.57 -20.71 4.60
CA HIS A 17 0.91 -20.59 3.19
C HIS A 17 2.35 -20.06 3.06
N ASP A 18 3.26 -20.88 2.51
CA ASP A 18 4.60 -20.42 2.14
C ASP A 18 4.46 -19.29 1.10
N LEU A 19 4.55 -18.04 1.56
CA LEU A 19 4.44 -16.84 0.73
C LEU A 19 5.48 -16.83 -0.40
N TRP A 20 6.56 -17.59 -0.24
CA TRP A 20 7.65 -17.72 -1.18
C TRP A 20 7.54 -18.95 -2.07
N SER A 21 6.54 -19.82 -1.91
CA SER A 21 6.39 -21.05 -2.71
C SER A 21 6.38 -20.81 -4.23
N PRO A 22 5.67 -19.77 -4.75
CA PRO A 22 5.68 -19.48 -6.18
C PRO A 22 7.07 -19.09 -6.68
N PHE A 23 7.85 -18.40 -5.85
CA PHE A 23 9.21 -17.96 -6.18
C PHE A 23 10.21 -19.14 -6.15
N LYS A 24 10.12 -20.00 -5.13
CA LYS A 24 10.96 -21.20 -4.99
C LYS A 24 10.73 -22.20 -6.14
N THR A 25 9.50 -22.28 -6.66
CA THR A 25 9.16 -23.14 -7.80
C THR A 25 9.81 -22.63 -9.08
N GLU A 26 9.86 -21.31 -9.27
CA GLU A 26 10.44 -20.68 -10.46
C GLU A 26 11.98 -20.76 -10.49
N LEU A 27 12.64 -20.67 -9.33
CA LEU A 27 14.10 -20.87 -9.21
C LEU A 27 14.56 -22.30 -9.57
N LYS A 28 13.65 -23.27 -9.58
CA LYS A 28 13.94 -24.67 -9.94
C LYS A 28 13.79 -24.95 -11.44
N ALA A 29 13.30 -24.00 -12.23
CA ALA A 29 13.16 -24.18 -13.67
C ALA A 29 14.54 -24.10 -14.36
N LYS A 30 14.91 -25.15 -15.11
CA LYS A 30 16.18 -25.20 -15.86
C LYS A 30 16.16 -24.19 -17.01
N ALA A 31 17.22 -23.40 -17.14
CA ALA A 31 17.38 -22.40 -18.20
C ALA A 31 18.86 -22.27 -18.64
N ASP A 32 19.09 -21.59 -19.76
CA ASP A 32 20.39 -21.22 -20.34
C ASP A 32 21.39 -20.73 -19.26
N PRO A 33 22.71 -21.04 -19.36
CA PRO A 33 23.72 -20.62 -18.38
C PRO A 33 23.72 -19.12 -18.01
N VAL A 34 23.34 -18.22 -18.92
CA VAL A 34 23.20 -16.77 -18.61
C VAL A 34 21.96 -16.51 -17.74
N VAL A 35 20.90 -17.27 -17.96
CA VAL A 35 19.68 -17.23 -17.15
C VAL A 35 19.92 -17.89 -15.79
N GLU A 36 20.70 -18.98 -15.75
CA GLU A 36 21.10 -19.68 -14.52
C GLU A 36 21.94 -18.80 -13.59
N PHE A 37 22.91 -18.07 -14.13
CA PHE A 37 23.67 -17.09 -13.33
C PHE A 37 22.76 -15.99 -12.76
N LYS A 38 21.81 -15.48 -13.57
CA LYS A 38 20.85 -14.47 -13.12
C LYS A 38 19.86 -15.01 -12.09
N THR A 39 19.46 -16.28 -12.17
CA THR A 39 18.57 -16.91 -11.18
C THR A 39 19.30 -17.19 -9.87
N LEU A 40 20.57 -17.60 -9.91
CA LEU A 40 21.42 -17.76 -8.73
C LEU A 40 21.65 -16.44 -8.00
N ALA A 41 22.06 -15.38 -8.71
CA ALA A 41 22.23 -14.06 -8.11
C ALA A 41 20.94 -13.52 -7.47
N ARG A 42 19.77 -13.83 -8.07
CA ARG A 42 18.46 -13.48 -7.50
C ARG A 42 18.11 -14.29 -6.27
N LYS A 43 18.43 -15.58 -6.27
CA LYS A 43 18.23 -16.47 -5.12
C LYS A 43 19.03 -15.97 -3.92
N ASP A 44 20.31 -15.64 -4.12
CA ASP A 44 21.17 -15.13 -3.06
C ASP A 44 20.66 -13.79 -2.50
N ALA A 45 20.27 -12.86 -3.37
CA ALA A 45 19.70 -11.57 -2.95
C ALA A 45 18.40 -11.76 -2.15
N PHE A 46 17.59 -12.73 -2.55
CA PHE A 46 16.35 -13.09 -1.89
C PHE A 46 16.59 -13.67 -0.49
N GLU A 47 17.48 -14.65 -0.36
CA GLU A 47 17.80 -15.28 0.93
C GLU A 47 18.36 -14.25 1.93
N ARG A 48 19.19 -13.32 1.46
CA ARG A 48 19.67 -12.20 2.27
C ARG A 48 18.53 -11.32 2.76
N MET A 49 17.61 -10.93 1.87
CA MET A 49 16.45 -10.10 2.22
C MET A 49 15.54 -10.80 3.25
N ASP A 50 15.29 -12.11 3.08
CA ASP A 50 14.45 -12.89 4.01
C ASP A 50 15.10 -12.95 5.42
N ASN A 51 16.40 -13.18 5.49
CA ASN A 51 17.14 -13.19 6.76
C ASN A 51 17.11 -11.83 7.46
N GLU A 52 17.36 -10.73 6.72
CA GLU A 52 17.29 -9.38 7.30
C GLU A 52 15.87 -9.03 7.78
N LEU A 53 14.83 -9.43 7.03
CA LEU A 53 13.45 -9.23 7.46
C LEU A 53 13.16 -9.95 8.78
N LYS A 54 13.60 -11.20 8.94
CA LYS A 54 13.46 -11.95 10.20
C LYS A 54 14.09 -11.20 11.36
N LEU A 55 15.30 -10.67 11.18
CA LEU A 55 16.01 -9.90 12.21
C LEU A 55 15.29 -8.60 12.58
N MET A 56 14.70 -7.91 11.60
CA MET A 56 13.91 -6.69 11.86
C MET A 56 12.61 -7.00 12.61
N LEU A 57 11.92 -8.07 12.25
CA LEU A 57 10.68 -8.50 12.89
C LEU A 57 10.88 -8.93 14.34
N ALA A 58 12.01 -9.56 14.64
CA ALA A 58 12.37 -9.93 16.01
C ALA A 58 12.50 -8.71 16.94
N LYS A 59 12.72 -7.50 16.39
CA LYS A 59 12.81 -6.24 17.13
C LYS A 59 11.51 -5.44 17.12
N ALA A 60 10.51 -5.85 16.36
CA ALA A 60 9.25 -5.13 16.21
C ALA A 60 8.23 -5.54 17.30
N PRO A 61 7.40 -4.60 17.81
CA PRO A 61 6.28 -4.93 18.69
C PRO A 61 5.32 -5.93 18.02
N GLU A 62 4.72 -6.85 18.79
CA GLU A 62 3.86 -7.91 18.25
C GLU A 62 2.71 -7.39 17.37
N GLU A 63 2.19 -6.20 17.67
CA GLU A 63 1.11 -5.52 16.93
C GLU A 63 1.48 -5.15 15.48
N HIS A 64 2.77 -5.13 15.12
CA HIS A 64 3.27 -4.68 13.82
C HIS A 64 4.14 -5.70 13.09
N GLN A 65 4.14 -6.97 13.53
CA GLN A 65 5.00 -7.99 12.93
C GLN A 65 4.51 -8.49 11.55
N ASP A 66 3.21 -8.43 11.26
CA ASP A 66 2.68 -9.06 10.04
C ASP A 66 2.62 -8.12 8.83
N ALA A 67 2.20 -6.86 9.03
CA ALA A 67 1.96 -5.91 7.95
C ALA A 67 3.21 -5.59 7.08
N PRO A 68 4.42 -5.40 7.65
CA PRO A 68 5.61 -5.09 6.86
C PRO A 68 5.98 -6.22 5.89
N VAL A 69 5.94 -7.48 6.36
CA VAL A 69 6.29 -8.66 5.57
C VAL A 69 5.34 -8.82 4.39
N VAL A 70 4.04 -8.73 4.66
CA VAL A 70 3.00 -8.85 3.65
C VAL A 70 3.19 -7.80 2.55
N ASN A 71 3.55 -6.58 2.93
CA ASN A 71 3.77 -5.49 1.97
C ASN A 71 5.02 -5.70 1.12
N VAL A 72 6.13 -6.17 1.70
CA VAL A 72 7.36 -6.48 0.95
C VAL A 72 7.12 -7.60 -0.06
N VAL A 73 6.46 -8.69 0.36
CA VAL A 73 6.10 -9.81 -0.54
C VAL A 73 5.19 -9.32 -1.67
N LYS A 74 4.17 -8.52 -1.35
CA LYS A 74 3.28 -7.92 -2.35
C LYS A 74 4.03 -7.02 -3.33
N TYR A 75 4.98 -6.23 -2.86
CA TYR A 75 5.80 -5.34 -3.69
C TYR A 75 6.67 -6.11 -4.68
N VAL A 76 7.41 -7.12 -4.19
CA VAL A 76 8.24 -8.00 -5.03
C VAL A 76 7.39 -8.69 -6.09
N ARG A 77 6.18 -9.15 -5.74
CA ARG A 77 5.24 -9.73 -6.72
C ARG A 77 4.73 -8.69 -7.73
N ARG A 78 4.45 -7.46 -7.29
CA ARG A 78 3.86 -6.39 -8.12
C ARG A 78 4.82 -5.89 -9.20
N ILE A 79 6.10 -5.67 -8.89
CA ILE A 79 7.10 -5.21 -9.88
C ILE A 79 7.14 -6.15 -11.09
N ARG A 80 6.86 -7.44 -10.87
CA ARG A 80 6.88 -8.47 -11.92
C ARG A 80 5.60 -8.50 -12.76
N SER A 81 4.51 -7.93 -12.25
CA SER A 81 3.18 -7.91 -12.88
C SER A 81 2.84 -6.55 -13.50
N ILE A 82 3.83 -5.69 -13.77
CA ILE A 82 3.58 -4.43 -14.47
C ILE A 82 2.97 -4.77 -15.83
N SER A 83 1.70 -4.37 -16.00
CA SER A 83 0.98 -4.57 -17.25
C SER A 83 1.74 -3.91 -18.39
N THR A 84 1.92 -4.63 -19.48
CA THR A 84 2.51 -4.07 -20.70
C THR A 84 1.53 -3.07 -21.32
N LEU A 85 2.05 -1.99 -21.89
CA LEU A 85 1.26 -0.88 -22.47
C LEU A 85 0.16 -1.35 -23.43
N GLY A 86 0.36 -2.48 -24.12
CA GLY A 86 -0.61 -3.06 -25.06
C GLY A 86 -1.87 -3.67 -24.43
N GLN A 87 -1.94 -3.82 -23.11
CA GLN A 87 -3.13 -4.36 -22.41
C GLN A 87 -4.06 -3.25 -21.89
N ILE A 88 -3.64 -1.98 -21.97
CA ILE A 88 -4.44 -0.85 -21.53
C ILE A 88 -5.47 -0.54 -22.61
N LYS A 89 -6.75 -0.61 -22.25
CA LYS A 89 -7.87 -0.25 -23.12
C LYS A 89 -8.54 1.02 -22.59
N PRO A 90 -9.14 1.85 -23.46
CA PRO A 90 -10.00 2.93 -23.01
C PRO A 90 -11.07 2.40 -22.05
N PRO A 91 -11.46 3.22 -21.06
CA PRO A 91 -12.54 2.85 -20.16
C PRO A 91 -13.83 2.59 -20.96
N PRO A 92 -14.67 1.62 -20.56
CA PRO A 92 -15.93 1.34 -21.25
C PRO A 92 -16.83 2.58 -21.33
N GLU A 93 -17.65 2.66 -22.39
CA GLU A 93 -18.63 3.75 -22.52
C GLU A 93 -19.56 3.80 -21.30
N GLY A 94 -19.83 5.00 -20.78
CA GLY A 94 -20.65 5.22 -19.59
C GLY A 94 -19.97 4.95 -18.24
N SER A 95 -18.73 4.46 -18.20
CA SER A 95 -17.99 4.29 -16.93
C SER A 95 -17.50 5.61 -16.30
N ILE A 96 -17.46 6.69 -17.09
CA ILE A 96 -17.15 8.04 -16.65
C ILE A 96 -18.35 8.93 -16.99
N LEU A 97 -18.98 9.48 -15.96
CA LEU A 97 -20.10 10.42 -16.10
C LEU A 97 -19.60 11.86 -16.03
N MET A 98 -20.18 12.74 -16.84
CA MET A 98 -19.93 14.18 -16.75
C MET A 98 -20.63 14.74 -15.51
N TYR A 99 -19.99 15.70 -14.82
CA TYR A 99 -20.57 16.31 -13.62
C TYR A 99 -21.96 16.89 -13.86
N SER A 100 -22.19 17.48 -15.04
CA SER A 100 -23.49 18.03 -15.46
C SER A 100 -24.62 17.00 -15.60
N GLN A 101 -24.29 15.70 -15.66
CA GLN A 101 -25.25 14.62 -15.76
C GLN A 101 -25.67 14.06 -14.38
N ILE A 102 -25.04 14.53 -13.30
CA ILE A 102 -25.35 14.08 -11.94
C ILE A 102 -26.64 14.78 -11.49
N PRO A 103 -27.70 14.05 -11.11
CA PRO A 103 -28.95 14.65 -10.68
C PRO A 103 -28.80 15.37 -9.34
N GLU A 104 -29.48 16.51 -9.20
CA GLU A 104 -29.53 17.24 -7.94
C GLU A 104 -30.39 16.49 -6.91
N ILE A 105 -29.97 16.52 -5.65
CA ILE A 105 -30.68 15.88 -4.54
C ILE A 105 -31.64 16.90 -3.92
N PRO A 106 -32.94 16.57 -3.75
CA PRO A 106 -33.88 17.45 -3.06
C PRO A 106 -33.44 17.75 -1.63
N ALA A 107 -33.66 18.99 -1.17
CA ALA A 107 -33.30 19.42 0.18
C ALA A 107 -33.90 18.52 1.29
N SER A 108 -35.10 17.98 1.06
CA SER A 108 -35.76 17.05 1.98
C SER A 108 -34.99 15.74 2.23
N SER A 109 -34.19 15.30 1.26
CA SER A 109 -33.39 14.06 1.34
C SER A 109 -31.92 14.31 1.65
N MET A 110 -31.48 15.57 1.66
CA MET A 110 -30.07 15.93 1.85
C MET A 110 -29.53 15.44 3.20
N LYS A 111 -30.29 15.64 4.28
CA LYS A 111 -29.89 15.22 5.63
C LYS A 111 -29.66 13.70 5.72
N SER A 112 -30.59 12.89 5.21
CA SER A 112 -30.48 11.43 5.30
C SER A 112 -29.33 10.84 4.48
N VAL A 113 -28.92 11.54 3.41
CA VAL A 113 -27.74 11.19 2.61
C VAL A 113 -26.45 11.58 3.34
N LEU A 114 -26.39 12.80 3.90
CA LEU A 114 -25.23 13.26 4.66
C LEU A 114 -25.01 12.46 5.95
N ASP A 115 -26.07 12.00 6.61
CA ASP A 115 -25.99 11.15 7.81
C ASP A 115 -25.27 9.80 7.51
N LYS A 116 -25.13 9.41 6.24
CA LYS A 116 -24.39 8.20 5.80
C LYS A 116 -23.02 8.49 5.22
N LEU A 117 -22.64 9.76 5.07
CA LEU A 117 -21.40 10.19 4.43
C LEU A 117 -20.26 10.27 5.45
N VAL A 118 -19.11 9.69 5.11
CA VAL A 118 -17.87 9.84 5.87
C VAL A 118 -16.84 10.58 5.01
N VAL A 119 -16.24 11.63 5.56
CA VAL A 119 -15.18 12.39 4.90
C VAL A 119 -13.82 11.96 5.45
N ILE A 120 -13.00 11.34 4.59
CA ILE A 120 -11.64 10.91 4.94
C ILE A 120 -10.63 11.85 4.27
N LYS A 121 -9.68 12.39 5.05
CA LYS A 121 -8.58 13.23 4.56
C LYS A 121 -7.25 12.51 4.79
N LEU A 122 -6.48 12.30 3.73
CA LEU A 122 -5.16 11.67 3.81
C LEU A 122 -4.13 12.68 4.33
N ASN A 123 -3.57 12.42 5.52
CA ASN A 123 -2.65 13.34 6.22
C ASN A 123 -1.24 12.74 6.45
N GLY A 124 -0.81 11.78 5.63
CA GLY A 124 0.52 11.16 5.77
C GLY A 124 1.67 12.00 5.20
N GLY A 125 1.36 13.08 4.48
CA GLY A 125 2.36 13.93 3.84
C GLY A 125 2.97 14.95 4.81
N LEU A 126 4.30 15.07 4.80
CA LEU A 126 5.03 16.08 5.57
C LEU A 126 5.22 17.37 4.76
N GLY A 127 5.37 18.49 5.46
CA GLY A 127 5.64 19.82 4.93
C GLY A 127 7.08 20.06 4.45
N THR A 128 7.91 19.01 4.38
CA THR A 128 9.35 19.13 4.17
C THR A 128 9.72 19.79 2.84
N SER A 129 8.94 19.56 1.78
CA SER A 129 9.14 20.23 0.48
C SER A 129 8.94 21.75 0.53
N MET A 130 8.29 22.25 1.57
CA MET A 130 8.06 23.68 1.81
C MET A 130 8.92 24.23 2.96
N GLY A 131 9.91 23.47 3.43
CA GLY A 131 10.79 23.87 4.53
C GLY A 131 10.13 23.82 5.92
N CYS A 132 8.91 23.28 6.02
CA CYS A 132 8.20 23.14 7.29
C CYS A 132 8.53 21.79 7.95
N THR A 133 8.57 21.80 9.29
CA THR A 133 8.63 20.57 10.09
C THR A 133 7.21 20.13 10.44
N GLY A 134 6.91 18.84 10.24
CA GLY A 134 5.62 18.25 10.60
C GLY A 134 4.63 18.03 9.43
N PRO A 135 3.39 17.64 9.74
CA PRO A 135 2.36 17.32 8.75
C PRO A 135 2.02 18.52 7.88
N LYS A 136 1.79 18.26 6.58
CA LYS A 136 1.40 19.29 5.61
C LYS A 136 0.08 19.96 5.96
N SER A 137 -0.82 19.26 6.66
CA SER A 137 -2.11 19.81 7.08
C SER A 137 -2.02 20.92 8.13
N LEU A 138 -0.93 20.99 8.90
CA LEU A 138 -0.71 22.00 9.95
C LEU A 138 -0.05 23.28 9.42
N ILE A 139 0.19 23.36 8.11
CA ILE A 139 0.77 24.55 7.51
C ILE A 139 -0.30 25.62 7.38
N SER A 140 0.00 26.80 7.94
CA SER A 140 -0.86 27.99 7.82
C SER A 140 -0.95 28.46 6.38
N LEU A 141 -2.17 28.76 5.94
CA LEU A 141 -2.47 29.20 4.57
C LEU A 141 -2.87 30.66 4.51
N ARG A 142 -3.99 31.01 5.14
CA ARG A 142 -4.58 32.35 5.10
C ARG A 142 -5.17 32.66 6.46
N ARG A 143 -4.94 33.88 6.96
CA ARG A 143 -5.45 34.35 8.26
C ARG A 143 -5.06 33.39 9.38
N ASP A 144 -3.84 32.86 9.30
CA ASP A 144 -3.26 31.88 10.23
C ASP A 144 -4.02 30.54 10.36
N LEU A 145 -5.02 30.29 9.51
CA LEU A 145 -5.73 29.01 9.45
C LEU A 145 -4.91 27.97 8.68
N THR A 146 -4.82 26.77 9.23
CA THR A 146 -4.19 25.61 8.60
C THR A 146 -5.15 24.91 7.64
N PHE A 147 -4.64 24.01 6.79
CA PHE A 147 -5.52 23.15 6.00
C PHE A 147 -6.47 22.33 6.88
N LEU A 148 -6.01 21.88 8.05
CA LEU A 148 -6.84 21.12 8.97
C LEU A 148 -8.00 21.99 9.49
N ASP A 149 -7.71 23.22 9.90
CA ASP A 149 -8.74 24.16 10.37
C ASP A 149 -9.79 24.44 9.29
N LEU A 150 -9.36 24.63 8.04
CA LEU A 150 -10.27 24.84 6.92
C LEU A 150 -11.15 23.61 6.65
N ASN A 151 -10.60 22.39 6.76
CA ASN A 151 -11.40 21.16 6.59
C ASN A 151 -12.41 20.99 7.73
N VAL A 152 -12.04 21.35 8.97
CA VAL A 152 -12.97 21.34 10.11
C VAL A 152 -14.08 22.35 9.88
N GLN A 153 -13.75 23.60 9.52
CA GLN A 153 -14.73 24.65 9.25
C GLN A 153 -15.70 24.30 8.10
N GLN A 154 -15.28 23.53 7.11
CA GLN A 154 -16.17 23.06 6.02
C GLN A 154 -17.22 22.05 6.51
N ILE A 155 -16.90 21.29 7.56
CA ILE A 155 -17.76 20.23 8.09
C ILE A 155 -18.57 20.73 9.29
N GLU A 156 -18.00 21.67 10.05
CA GLU A 156 -18.63 22.27 11.21
C GLU A 156 -19.84 23.10 10.78
N VAL A 157 -21.02 22.57 11.06
CA VAL A 157 -22.28 23.29 10.89
C VAL A 157 -22.41 24.27 12.05
N ARG A 158 -22.26 25.56 11.78
CA ARG A 158 -22.68 26.61 12.73
C ARG A 158 -24.19 26.77 12.66
N TYR A 159 -24.88 26.37 13.72
CA TYR A 159 -26.28 26.70 13.97
C TYR A 159 -26.40 28.11 14.57
#